data_AF-A0A7W1NDE5-F1
#
_entry.id   AF-A0A7W1NDE5-F1
#
_cell.length_a   1.000
_cell.length_b   1.000
_cell.length_c   1.000
_cell.angle_alpha   90.00
_cell.angle_beta   90.00
_cell.angle_gamma   90.00
#
_symmetry.space_group_name_H-M   'P 1'
#
loop_
_entity.id
_entity.type
_entity.pdbx_description
1 polymer ?
#
loop_
_entity_poly.entity_id
_entity_poly.type
_entity_poly.pdbx_seq_one_letter_code
_entity_poly.pdbx_strand_id
1 'polypeptide(L)' 'MTVRLRHVVGCMTGTSIDAIDVALVALEDEGLRLRARVVAAQSRPLDE' A
#
# COMPACT_ATOMS: atom_id res chain seq x y z
N MET A 1 -11.07 23.28 6.06
CA MET A 1 -10.02 22.65 5.25
C MET A 1 -10.51 21.28 4.85
N THR A 2 -10.49 20.94 3.56
CA THR A 2 -10.93 19.63 3.07
C THR A 2 -9.77 18.65 3.19
N VAL A 3 -9.96 17.51 3.86
CA VAL A 3 -8.93 16.47 3.96
C VAL A 3 -8.77 15.80 2.61
N ARG A 4 -7.56 15.80 2.07
CA ARG A 4 -7.25 15.11 0.81
C ARG A 4 -6.91 13.64 1.07
N LEU A 5 -7.92 12.78 0.95
CA LEU A 5 -7.78 11.33 1.05
C LEU A 5 -7.45 10.72 -0.32
N ARG A 6 -6.41 9.88 -0.38
CA ARG A 6 -6.07 9.05 -1.54
C ARG A 6 -5.91 7.60 -1.10
N HIS A 7 -6.39 6.69 -1.93
CA HIS A 7 -6.07 5.28 -1.81
C HIS A 7 -4.95 4.93 -2.79
N VAL A 8 -3.91 4.27 -2.30
CA VAL A 8 -2.77 3.82 -3.10
C VAL A 8 -2.59 2.32 -2.88
N VAL A 9 -2.35 1.59 -3.96
CA VAL A 9 -1.97 0.18 -3.89
C VAL A 9 -0.47 0.10 -4.12
N GLY A 10 0.27 -0.33 -3.10
CA GLY A 10 1.67 -0.68 -3.21
C GLY A 10 1.80 -2.16 -3.56
N CYS A 11 2.60 -2.46 -4.59
CA CYS A 11 2.95 -3.82 -4.95
C CYS A 11 4.46 -4.00 -4.81
N MET A 12 4.89 -5.10 -4.23
CA MET A 12 6.30 -5.43 -4.04
C MET A 12 6.51 -6.93 -4.23
N THR A 13 7.63 -7.29 -4.85
CA THR A 13 8.17 -8.64 -4.79
C THR A 13 9.52 -8.54 -4.10
N GLY A 14 9.75 -9.43 -3.13
CA GLY A 14 11.09 -9.63 -2.59
C GLY A 14 12.03 -10.15 -3.67
N THR A 15 13.33 -10.04 -3.44
CA THR A 15 14.35 -10.60 -4.36
C THR A 15 14.32 -12.12 -4.43
N SER A 16 13.58 -12.80 -3.55
CA SER A 16 13.36 -14.25 -3.62
C SER A 16 12.34 -14.65 -4.70
N ILE A 17 11.45 -13.73 -5.09
CA ILE A 17 10.46 -13.92 -6.18
C ILE A 17 9.51 -15.10 -5.87
N ASP A 18 9.14 -15.27 -4.60
CA ASP A 18 8.21 -16.33 -4.20
C ASP A 18 6.74 -15.86 -4.22
N ALA A 19 6.51 -14.56 -4.03
CA ALA A 19 5.17 -13.99 -3.89
C ALA A 19 5.12 -12.52 -4.34
N ILE A 20 3.91 -12.06 -4.67
CA ILE A 20 3.56 -10.63 -4.77
C ILE A 20 2.86 -10.19 -3.48
N ASP A 21 3.48 -9.24 -2.80
CA ASP A 21 2.88 -8.55 -1.66
C ASP A 21 2.15 -7.29 -2.16
N VAL A 22 0.91 -7.13 -1.70
CA VAL A 22 0.02 -6.03 -2.07
C VAL A 22 -0.50 -5.36 -0.81
N ALA A 23 -0.36 -4.04 -0.72
CA ALA A 23 -0.90 -3.24 0.38
C ALA A 23 -1.78 -2.10 -0.15
N LEU A 24 -3.04 -2.07 0.29
CA LEU A 24 -3.91 -0.91 0.11
C LEU A 24 -3.70 0.07 1.27
N VAL A 25 -3.24 1.27 0.96
CA VAL A 25 -2.93 2.32 1.93
C VAL A 25 -3.82 3.54 1.70
N ALA A 26 -4.43 4.02 2.78
CA ALA A 26 -5.10 5.32 2.82
C ALA A 26 -4.08 6.40 3.20
N LEU A 27 -3.93 7.42 2.37
CA LEU A 27 -3.07 8.57 2.57
C LEU A 27 -3.90 9.84 2.78
N GLU A 28 -3.70 10.49 3.92
CA GLU A 28 -4.34 11.74 4.30
C GLU A 28 -3.30 12.87 4.34
N ASP A 29 -3.63 14.03 3.75
CA ASP A 29 -2.77 15.23 3.69
C ASP A 29 -1.42 15.00 2.96
N GLU A 30 -0.55 15.99 2.90
CA GLU A 30 0.67 15.97 2.09
C GLU A 30 1.88 16.59 2.80
N GLY A 31 3.06 16.41 2.22
CA GLY A 31 4.32 16.86 2.82
C GLY A 31 4.51 16.28 4.22
N LEU A 32 4.87 17.14 5.18
CA LEU A 32 5.10 16.73 6.57
C LEU A 32 3.82 16.39 7.35
N ARG A 33 2.64 16.76 6.83
CA ARG A 33 1.35 16.43 7.45
C ARG A 33 0.82 15.08 6.99
N LEU A 34 1.43 14.45 5.99
CA LEU A 34 1.03 13.16 5.47
C LEU A 34 0.84 12.15 6.62
N ARG A 35 -0.30 11.46 6.62
CA ARG A 35 -0.59 10.30 7.48
C ARG A 35 -0.99 9.12 6.59
N ALA A 36 -0.48 7.94 6.92
CA ALA A 36 -0.73 6.72 6.18
C ALA A 36 -1.33 5.65 7.10
N ARG A 37 -2.35 4.95 6.61
CA ARG A 37 -2.96 3.80 7.29
C ARG A 37 -3.09 2.63 6.33
N VAL A 38 -2.66 1.44 6.75
CA VAL A 38 -2.94 0.20 6.02
C VAL A 38 -4.43 -0.13 6.15
N VAL A 39 -5.11 -0.26 5.01
CA VAL A 39 -6.52 -0.62 4.93
C VAL A 39 -6.65 -2.13 4.75
N ALA A 40 -5.86 -2.70 3.86
CA ALA A 40 -5.79 -4.13 3.60
C ALA A 40 -4.38 -4.51 3.12
N ALA A 41 -4.00 -5.75 3.36
CA ALA A 41 -2.76 -6.33 2.84
C ALA A 41 -3.00 -7.78 2.44
N GLN A 42 -2.31 -8.22 1.39
CA GLN A 42 -2.37 -9.60 0.91
C GLN A 42 -1.01 -10.00 0.35
N SER A 43 -0.62 -11.25 0.56
CA SER A 43 0.48 -11.89 -0.14
C SER A 43 -0.08 -13.02 -0.99
N ARG A 44 0.38 -13.13 -2.23
CA ARG A 44 -0.05 -14.17 -3.19
C ARG A 44 1.19 -14.86 -3.75
N PRO A 45 1.27 -16.20 -3.69
CA PRO A 45 2.33 -16.94 -4.37
C PRO A 45 2.33 -16.63 -5.87
N LEU A 46 3.51 -16.61 -6.51
CA LEU A 46 3.62 -16.37 -7.96
C LEU A 46 3.40 -17.63 -8.81
N ASP A 47 3.30 -18.78 -8.16
CA ASP A 47 3.12 -20.11 -8.76
C ASP A 47 1.68 -20.64 -8.69
N GLU A 48 0.70 -19.80 -8.34
CA GLU A 48 -0.74 -20.07 -8.51
C GLU A 48 -1.18 -20.04 -10.00
#